data_AF-A0A7S4LQ08-F1
#
_entry.id   AF-A0A7S4LQ08-F1
#
_cell.length_a   1.000
_cell.length_b   1.000
_cell.length_c   1.000
_cell.angle_alpha   90.00
_cell.angle_beta   90.00
_cell.angle_gamma   90.00
#
_symmetry.space_group_name_H-M   'P 1'
#
loop_
_entity.id
_entity.type
_entity.pdbx_description
1 polymer ?
#
loop_
_entity_poly.entity_id
_entity_poly.type
_entity_poly.pdbx_seq_one_letter_code
_entity_poly.pdbx_strand_id
1 'polypeptide(L)'
;MAEAGREASPGAMVTVFVLFPGRTEAVCRDVSCSSVPVLRQQLGLTVEQELTVNHPRHQGQFALLERVDQVFDGCSLKVFVPQHSIFVTSALAVRRPVAWYPGASLDDVEKAIVRAAGYEPGRSKVEFIDASTETAIALSLSIPRDTELRVVELAPSPARSTQAQQL
;
A
#
# COMPACT_ATOMS: atom_id res chain seq x y z
N MET A 1 40.24 8.51 12.53
CA MET A 1 39.50 9.59 13.23
C MET A 1 38.07 9.52 12.74
N ALA A 2 37.13 9.15 13.61
CA ALA A 2 35.71 9.04 13.25
C ALA A 2 35.05 10.37 13.60
N GLU A 3 34.60 11.13 12.59
CA GLU A 3 33.68 12.24 12.83
C GLU A 3 32.33 11.65 13.21
N ALA A 4 32.04 11.69 14.51
CA ALA A 4 30.74 11.37 15.05
C ALA A 4 29.71 12.31 14.42
N GLY A 5 28.63 11.73 13.90
CA GLY A 5 27.52 12.44 13.25
C GLY A 5 27.11 13.66 14.05
N ARG A 6 27.27 14.82 13.44
CA ARG A 6 26.81 16.10 13.97
C ARG A 6 25.29 16.04 14.03
N GLU A 7 24.73 16.00 15.24
CA GLU A 7 23.28 16.17 15.42
C GLU A 7 22.89 17.52 14.80
N ALA A 8 22.02 17.49 13.81
CA ALA A 8 21.59 18.68 13.10
C ALA A 8 20.76 19.56 14.04
N SER A 9 21.18 20.81 14.24
CA SER A 9 20.37 21.80 14.94
C SER A 9 19.03 21.99 14.22
N PRO A 10 17.90 22.23 14.92
CA PRO A 10 16.61 22.47 14.28
C PRO A 10 16.71 23.60 13.24
N GLY A 11 16.40 23.31 11.98
CA GLY A 11 16.51 24.25 10.87
C GLY A 11 17.86 24.28 10.14
N ALA A 12 18.84 23.50 10.56
CA ALA A 12 20.08 23.30 9.80
C ALA A 12 19.79 22.64 8.44
N MET A 13 20.47 23.12 7.40
CA MET A 13 20.50 22.45 6.11
C MET A 13 21.44 21.25 6.20
N VAL A 14 20.97 20.11 5.71
CA VAL A 14 21.76 18.88 5.62
C VAL A 14 21.71 18.36 4.19
N THR A 15 22.79 17.74 3.74
CA THR A 15 22.86 17.08 2.45
C THR A 15 22.41 15.64 2.61
N VAL A 16 21.43 15.19 1.83
CA VAL A 16 20.87 13.83 1.87
C VAL A 16 20.91 13.18 0.49
N PHE A 17 21.01 11.85 0.46
CA PHE A 17 21.01 11.05 -0.77
C PHE A 17 19.69 10.29 -0.88
N VAL A 18 18.82 10.68 -1.82
CA VAL A 18 17.45 10.17 -1.90
C VAL A 18 17.28 9.22 -3.10
N LEU A 19 16.94 7.96 -2.83
CA LEU A 19 16.58 6.99 -3.85
C LEU A 19 15.05 6.95 -4.02
N PHE A 20 14.58 7.31 -5.22
CA PHE A 20 13.16 7.28 -5.58
C PHE A 20 12.74 5.96 -6.24
N PRO A 21 11.46 5.56 -6.17
CA PRO A 21 10.96 4.38 -6.85
C PRO A 21 11.28 4.41 -8.34
N GLY A 22 11.71 3.27 -8.89
CA GLY A 22 12.05 3.12 -10.31
C GLY A 22 13.38 3.75 -10.73
N ARG A 23 14.15 4.34 -9.80
CA ARG A 23 15.52 4.81 -10.07
C ARG A 23 16.56 3.85 -9.49
N THR A 24 17.67 3.72 -10.20
CA THR A 24 18.84 2.94 -9.77
C THR A 24 19.83 3.75 -8.95
N GLU A 25 19.85 5.07 -9.14
CA GLU A 25 20.80 5.98 -8.49
C GLU A 25 20.10 6.96 -7.54
N ALA A 26 20.76 7.25 -6.42
CA ALA A 26 20.29 8.22 -5.44
C ALA A 26 20.60 9.65 -5.91
N VAL A 27 19.68 10.58 -5.62
CA VAL A 27 19.81 12.00 -5.94
C VAL A 27 20.25 12.76 -4.70
N CYS A 28 21.33 13.53 -4.82
CA CYS A 28 21.81 14.43 -3.77
C CYS A 28 20.89 15.66 -3.64
N ARG A 29 20.47 15.98 -2.41
CA ARG A 29 19.60 17.13 -2.11
C ARG A 29 20.02 17.80 -0.81
N ASP A 30 20.05 19.12 -0.81
CA ASP A 30 20.16 19.90 0.43
C ASP A 30 18.75 20.18 0.94
N VAL A 31 18.46 19.80 2.18
CA VAL A 31 17.13 19.87 2.78
C VAL A 31 17.18 20.49 4.17
N SER A 32 16.12 21.22 4.53
CA SER A 32 15.93 21.70 5.89
C SER A 32 15.20 20.64 6.72
N CYS A 33 15.83 20.21 7.80
CA CYS A 33 15.30 19.19 8.71
C CYS A 33 14.59 19.80 9.93
N SER A 34 13.62 20.69 9.68
CA SER A 34 12.80 21.27 10.76
C SER A 34 11.70 20.32 11.25
N SER A 35 11.13 19.52 10.35
CA SER A 35 10.16 18.47 10.67
C SER A 35 10.03 17.45 9.53
N VAL A 36 9.51 16.25 9.82
CA VAL A 36 9.27 15.22 8.80
C VAL A 36 8.31 15.69 7.69
N PRO A 37 7.17 16.36 7.98
CA PRO A 37 6.30 16.87 6.92
C PRO A 37 6.97 17.88 5.98
N VAL A 38 7.80 18.78 6.52
CA VAL A 38 8.54 19.78 5.73
C VAL A 38 9.58 19.10 4.83
N LEU A 39 10.32 18.11 5.36
CA LEU A 39 11.25 17.31 4.56
C LEU A 39 10.53 16.59 3.42
N ARG A 40 9.40 15.95 3.71
CA ARG A 40 8.57 15.25 2.70
C ARG A 40 8.11 16.21 1.61
N GLN A 41 7.68 17.42 1.97
CA GLN A 41 7.28 18.45 1.01
C GLN A 41 8.45 18.88 0.10
N GLN A 42 9.64 19.13 0.67
CA GLN A 42 10.83 19.50 -0.11
C GLN A 42 11.27 18.41 -1.09
N LEU A 43 11.07 17.14 -0.71
CA LEU A 43 11.33 15.98 -1.56
C LEU A 43 10.20 15.68 -2.55
N GLY A 44 9.10 16.44 -2.53
CA GLY A 44 7.95 16.25 -3.42
C GLY A 44 7.19 14.95 -3.17
N LEU A 45 7.19 14.45 -1.93
CA LEU A 45 6.54 13.19 -1.58
C LEU A 45 5.03 13.35 -1.42
N THR A 46 4.26 12.41 -1.96
CA THR A 46 2.81 12.32 -1.73
C THR A 46 2.52 11.70 -0.37
N VAL A 47 1.29 11.84 0.14
CA VAL A 47 0.87 11.26 1.43
C VAL A 47 1.00 9.73 1.43
N GLU A 48 0.83 9.12 0.27
CA GLU A 48 0.87 7.66 0.11
C GLU A 48 2.30 7.11 0.12
N GLN A 49 3.32 7.94 -0.11
CA GLN A 49 4.71 7.50 -0.13
C GLN A 49 5.30 7.47 1.28
N GLU A 50 6.07 6.43 1.60
CA GLU A 50 6.80 6.33 2.85
C GLU A 50 8.29 6.61 2.62
N LEU A 51 8.95 7.10 3.66
CA LEU A 51 10.35 7.49 3.63
C LEU A 51 11.11 6.68 4.67
N THR A 52 12.15 5.97 4.25
CA THR A 52 13.06 5.28 5.17
C THR A 52 14.42 5.96 5.17
N VAL A 53 15.13 5.86 6.30
CA VAL A 53 16.47 6.40 6.50
C VAL A 53 17.43 5.27 6.88
N ASN A 54 18.67 5.36 6.41
CA ASN A 54 19.69 4.40 6.76
C ASN A 54 20.15 4.58 8.22
N HIS A 55 20.54 3.48 8.87
CA HIS A 55 21.10 3.56 10.21
C HIS A 55 22.52 4.17 10.15
N PRO A 56 22.89 5.14 11.03
CA PRO A 56 24.17 5.83 10.98
C PRO A 56 25.39 4.90 11.02
N ARG A 57 25.27 3.79 11.77
CA ARG A 57 26.34 2.79 11.96
C ARG A 57 26.20 1.57 11.05
N HIS A 58 25.05 1.39 10.41
CA HIS A 58 24.72 0.21 9.61
C HIS A 58 24.07 0.67 8.30
N GLN A 59 24.89 1.19 7.38
CA GLN A 59 24.40 1.87 6.17
C GLN A 59 23.52 1.00 5.25
N GLY A 60 23.59 -0.33 5.36
CA GLY A 60 22.71 -1.25 4.63
C GLY A 60 21.33 -1.46 5.25
N GLN A 61 21.11 -1.04 6.50
CA GLN A 61 19.85 -1.17 7.21
C GLN A 61 19.04 0.12 7.08
N PHE A 62 17.77 -0.02 6.72
CA PHE A 62 16.83 1.08 6.57
C PHE A 62 15.67 0.89 7.54
N ALA A 63 15.26 1.98 8.17
CA ALA A 63 14.10 2.03 9.05
C ALA A 63 13.16 3.16 8.61
N LEU A 64 11.88 3.05 8.94
CA LEU A 64 10.90 4.10 8.68
C LEU A 64 11.36 5.41 9.34
N LEU A 65 11.26 6.51 8.60
CA LEU A 65 11.53 7.84 9.12
C LEU A 65 10.30 8.35 9.88
N GLU A 66 10.37 8.25 11.20
CA GLU A 66 9.29 8.67 12.10
C GLU A 66 9.57 10.05 12.70
N ARG A 67 10.84 10.39 12.90
CA ARG A 67 11.29 11.60 13.60
C ARG A 67 12.43 12.26 12.84
N VAL A 68 12.48 13.58 12.91
CA VAL A 68 13.47 14.37 12.14
C VAL A 68 14.90 14.23 12.69
N ASP A 69 15.05 13.86 13.96
CA ASP A 69 16.35 13.59 14.62
C ASP A 69 17.07 12.36 14.05
N GLN A 70 16.37 11.51 13.29
CA GLN A 70 16.97 10.39 12.57
C GLN A 70 17.69 10.83 11.29
N VAL A 71 17.46 12.07 10.82
CA VAL A 71 18.10 12.61 9.63
C VAL A 71 19.40 13.31 10.02
N PHE A 72 20.49 12.94 9.35
CA PHE A 72 21.82 13.48 9.59
C PHE A 72 22.49 13.78 8.25
N ASP A 73 23.52 14.63 8.29
CA ASP A 73 24.26 15.00 7.09
C ASP A 73 24.91 13.78 6.43
N GLY A 74 24.71 13.64 5.12
CA GLY A 74 25.13 12.51 4.32
C GLY A 74 24.26 11.25 4.45
N CYS A 75 23.11 11.30 5.14
CA CYS A 75 22.26 10.11 5.24
C CYS A 75 21.64 9.72 3.89
N SER A 76 21.35 8.43 3.75
CA SER A 76 20.62 7.86 2.62
C SER A 76 19.14 7.70 2.98
N LEU A 77 18.29 8.27 2.15
CA LEU A 77 16.84 8.15 2.23
C LEU A 77 16.34 7.27 1.08
N LYS A 78 15.41 6.36 1.36
CA LYS A 78 14.70 5.60 0.32
C LYS A 78 13.22 5.90 0.40
N VAL A 79 12.67 6.38 -0.70
CA VAL A 79 11.24 6.58 -0.89
C VAL A 79 10.65 5.28 -1.40
N PHE A 80 9.61 4.79 -0.73
CA PHE A 80 8.87 3.63 -1.18
C PHE A 80 7.38 3.93 -1.24
N VAL A 81 6.69 3.24 -2.15
CA VAL A 81 5.23 3.29 -2.23
C VAL A 81 4.72 2.04 -1.51
N PRO A 82 4.18 2.14 -0.29
CA PRO A 82 3.57 1.01 0.39
C PRO A 82 2.46 0.43 -0.49
N GLN A 83 2.44 -0.89 -0.60
CA GLN A 83 1.32 -1.57 -1.24
C GLN A 83 0.11 -1.46 -0.31
N HIS A 84 -1.05 -1.19 -0.91
CA HIS A 84 -2.32 -1.37 -0.24
C HIS A 84 -2.65 -2.87 -0.23
N SER A 85 -2.94 -3.45 0.93
CA SER A 85 -3.23 -4.88 1.05
C SER A 85 -4.49 -5.16 1.86
N ILE A 86 -5.23 -6.17 1.40
CA ILE A 86 -6.36 -6.78 2.10
C ILE A 86 -6.17 -8.30 2.15
N PHE A 87 -7.02 -8.98 2.92
CA PHE A 87 -7.03 -10.44 2.98
C PHE A 87 -8.32 -10.97 2.38
N VAL A 88 -8.19 -11.89 1.43
CA VAL A 88 -9.31 -12.52 0.76
C VAL A 88 -9.47 -13.94 1.28
N THR A 89 -10.68 -14.26 1.72
CA THR A 89 -11.07 -15.59 2.18
C THR A 89 -12.06 -16.20 1.18
N SER A 90 -11.73 -17.38 0.67
CA SER A 90 -12.61 -18.15 -0.21
C SER A 90 -13.55 -19.06 0.57
N ALA A 91 -14.50 -19.70 -0.13
CA ALA A 91 -15.35 -20.75 0.44
C ALA A 91 -14.55 -21.94 1.03
N LEU A 92 -13.29 -22.12 0.61
CA LEU A 92 -12.37 -23.12 1.17
C LEU A 92 -11.65 -22.65 2.43
N ALA A 93 -12.03 -21.50 2.99
CA ALA A 93 -11.45 -20.87 4.18
C ALA A 93 -9.94 -20.58 4.07
N VAL A 94 -9.40 -20.51 2.86
CA VAL A 94 -7.98 -20.16 2.63
C VAL A 94 -7.85 -18.64 2.58
N ARG A 95 -7.13 -18.08 3.56
CA ARG A 95 -6.79 -16.66 3.65
C ARG A 95 -5.63 -16.33 2.72
N ARG A 96 -5.83 -15.44 1.75
CA ARG A 96 -4.81 -15.01 0.79
C ARG A 96 -4.66 -13.49 0.76
N PRO A 97 -3.44 -12.95 0.84
CA PRO A 97 -3.24 -11.51 0.71
C PRO A 97 -3.44 -11.09 -0.75
N VAL A 98 -4.12 -9.96 -0.95
CA VAL A 98 -4.18 -9.26 -2.23
C VAL A 98 -3.64 -7.87 -2.01
N ALA A 99 -2.64 -7.49 -2.81
CA ALA A 99 -1.96 -6.21 -2.68
C ALA A 99 -1.86 -5.51 -4.03
N TRP A 100 -1.99 -4.18 -4.01
CA TRP A 100 -1.85 -3.33 -5.18
C TRP A 100 -1.14 -2.01 -4.83
N TYR A 101 -0.58 -1.35 -5.83
CA TYR A 101 -0.02 -0.02 -5.65
C TYR A 101 -1.11 1.05 -5.82
N PRO A 102 -0.96 2.21 -5.15
CA PRO A 102 -1.74 3.39 -5.48
C PRO A 102 -1.69 3.69 -6.99
N GLY A 103 -2.86 3.97 -7.58
CA GLY A 103 -3.03 4.15 -9.02
C GLY A 103 -3.44 2.89 -9.80
N ALA A 104 -3.50 1.71 -9.15
CA ALA A 104 -4.11 0.53 -9.76
C ALA A 104 -5.59 0.79 -10.11
N SER A 105 -6.04 0.22 -11.23
CA SER A 105 -7.45 0.32 -11.61
C SER A 105 -8.32 -0.56 -10.72
N LEU A 106 -9.56 -0.15 -10.47
CA LEU A 106 -10.50 -0.97 -9.69
C LEU A 106 -10.75 -2.34 -10.35
N ASP A 107 -10.80 -2.38 -11.69
CA ASP A 107 -10.99 -3.59 -12.48
C ASP A 107 -9.82 -4.60 -12.29
N ASP A 108 -8.58 -4.12 -12.24
CA ASP A 108 -7.42 -4.97 -11.96
C ASP A 108 -7.45 -5.53 -10.53
N VAL A 109 -7.83 -4.68 -9.56
CA VAL A 109 -7.97 -5.07 -8.16
C VAL A 109 -9.08 -6.11 -7.99
N GLU A 110 -10.25 -5.90 -8.61
CA GLU A 110 -11.36 -6.84 -8.58
C GLU A 110 -10.95 -8.20 -9.17
N LYS A 111 -10.33 -8.21 -10.36
CA LYS A 111 -9.82 -9.44 -10.98
C LYS A 111 -8.83 -10.17 -10.08
N ALA A 112 -7.95 -9.43 -9.39
CA ALA A 112 -6.99 -10.02 -8.46
C ALA A 112 -7.69 -10.66 -7.24
N ILE A 113 -8.69 -10.00 -6.68
CA ILE A 113 -9.52 -10.50 -5.56
C ILE A 113 -10.26 -11.78 -5.97
N VAL A 114 -10.93 -11.77 -7.12
CA VAL A 114 -11.70 -12.91 -7.64
C VAL A 114 -10.78 -14.12 -7.87
N ARG A 115 -9.60 -13.90 -8.47
CA ARG A 115 -8.58 -14.96 -8.65
C ARG A 115 -8.04 -15.47 -7.31
N ALA A 116 -7.80 -14.58 -6.35
CA ALA A 116 -7.34 -14.97 -5.02
C ALA A 116 -8.37 -15.87 -4.33
N ALA A 117 -9.65 -15.56 -4.49
CA ALA A 117 -10.75 -16.40 -4.00
C ALA A 117 -10.92 -17.73 -4.75
N GLY A 118 -10.21 -17.94 -5.87
CA GLY A 118 -10.24 -19.18 -6.65
C GLY A 118 -11.28 -19.22 -7.77
N TYR A 119 -11.90 -18.09 -8.10
CA TYR A 119 -12.88 -17.97 -9.18
C TYR A 119 -12.25 -17.44 -10.47
N GLU A 120 -12.94 -17.63 -11.60
CA GLU A 120 -12.52 -17.14 -12.92
C GLU A 120 -13.13 -15.75 -13.18
N PRO A 121 -12.30 -14.67 -13.30
CA PRO A 121 -12.82 -13.33 -13.53
C PRO A 121 -13.63 -13.21 -14.81
N GLY A 122 -14.76 -12.52 -14.73
CA GLY A 122 -15.69 -12.32 -15.85
C GLY A 122 -16.64 -13.49 -16.12
N ARG A 123 -16.41 -14.67 -15.51
CA ARG A 123 -17.32 -15.83 -15.65
C ARG A 123 -18.16 -16.05 -14.40
N SER A 124 -17.55 -16.00 -13.22
CA SER A 124 -18.25 -16.13 -11.95
C SER A 124 -18.85 -14.77 -11.55
N LYS A 125 -20.16 -14.76 -11.26
CA LYS A 125 -20.76 -13.62 -10.55
C LYS A 125 -20.46 -13.80 -9.07
N VAL A 126 -19.75 -12.86 -8.48
CA VAL A 126 -19.38 -12.92 -7.07
C VAL A 126 -19.99 -11.77 -6.29
N GLU A 127 -20.15 -11.97 -5.00
CA GLU A 127 -20.46 -10.93 -4.03
C GLU A 127 -19.31 -10.83 -3.01
N PHE A 128 -19.01 -9.61 -2.60
CA PHE A 128 -17.94 -9.29 -1.66
C PHE A 128 -18.56 -8.94 -0.32
N ILE A 129 -18.17 -9.65 0.74
CA ILE A 129 -18.68 -9.48 2.09
C ILE A 129 -17.52 -9.08 2.99
N ASP A 130 -17.66 -8.00 3.76
CA ASP A 130 -16.70 -7.69 4.83
C ASP A 130 -16.92 -8.71 5.96
N ALA A 131 -15.89 -9.50 6.29
CA ALA A 131 -15.98 -10.54 7.31
C ALA A 131 -16.18 -9.99 8.72
N SER A 132 -15.85 -8.71 8.96
CA SER A 132 -15.99 -8.08 10.28
C SER A 132 -17.43 -7.64 10.55
N THR A 133 -18.11 -7.14 9.53
CA THR A 133 -19.47 -6.60 9.63
C THR A 133 -20.52 -7.55 9.07
N GLU A 134 -20.11 -8.61 8.37
CA GLU A 134 -20.98 -9.54 7.65
C GLU A 134 -21.95 -8.84 6.67
N THR A 135 -21.51 -7.72 6.11
CA THR A 135 -22.27 -6.92 5.15
C THR A 135 -21.68 -7.05 3.76
N ALA A 136 -22.56 -7.17 2.75
CA ALA A 136 -22.15 -7.01 1.36
C ALA A 136 -21.61 -5.59 1.13
N ILE A 137 -20.45 -5.49 0.49
CA ILE A 137 -19.81 -4.22 0.17
C ILE A 137 -19.54 -4.09 -1.32
N ALA A 138 -19.62 -2.86 -1.83
CA ALA A 138 -19.08 -2.53 -3.14
C ALA A 138 -17.56 -2.34 -3.02
N LEU A 139 -16.80 -2.95 -3.93
CA LEU A 139 -15.35 -2.75 -3.94
C LEU A 139 -15.00 -1.30 -4.28
N SER A 140 -13.99 -0.78 -3.59
CA SER A 140 -13.38 0.51 -3.90
C SER A 140 -11.88 0.45 -3.66
N LEU A 141 -11.12 1.36 -4.28
CA LEU A 141 -9.69 1.49 -4.03
C LEU A 141 -9.37 2.07 -2.64
N SER A 142 -10.40 2.45 -1.89
CA SER A 142 -10.32 3.03 -0.55
C SER A 142 -10.81 2.08 0.54
N ILE A 143 -10.96 0.78 0.24
CA ILE A 143 -11.18 -0.23 1.28
C ILE A 143 -10.06 -0.08 2.32
N PRO A 144 -10.33 -0.17 3.63
CA PRO A 144 -9.28 -0.08 4.63
C PRO A 144 -8.19 -1.15 4.43
N ARG A 145 -6.95 -0.82 4.83
CA ARG A 145 -5.89 -1.83 4.87
C ARG A 145 -6.26 -2.93 5.86
N ASP A 146 -5.79 -4.13 5.57
CA ASP A 146 -5.99 -5.33 6.39
C ASP A 146 -7.46 -5.76 6.53
N THR A 147 -8.38 -5.19 5.76
CA THR A 147 -9.77 -5.68 5.67
C THR A 147 -9.79 -7.17 5.29
N GLU A 148 -10.62 -7.93 5.98
CA GLU A 148 -10.90 -9.32 5.64
C GLU A 148 -12.15 -9.40 4.76
N LEU A 149 -11.94 -9.78 3.51
CA LEU A 149 -12.96 -9.84 2.48
C LEU A 149 -13.31 -11.30 2.20
N ARG A 150 -14.57 -11.67 2.39
CA ARG A 150 -15.11 -12.96 2.00
C ARG A 150 -15.75 -12.86 0.62
N VAL A 151 -15.36 -13.77 -0.28
CA VAL A 151 -15.88 -13.78 -1.66
C VAL A 151 -16.77 -15.01 -1.85
N VAL A 152 -18.03 -14.76 -2.17
CA VAL A 152 -19.04 -15.81 -2.40
C VAL A 152 -19.50 -15.78 -3.84
N GLU A 153 -19.62 -16.95 -4.46
CA GLU A 153 -20.21 -17.05 -5.80
C GLU A 153 -21.73 -16.98 -5.70
N LEU A 154 -22.31 -16.07 -6.47
CA LEU A 154 -23.76 -15.96 -6.63
C LEU A 154 -24.19 -17.07 -7.60
N ALA A 155 -24.97 -18.02 -7.09
CA ALA A 155 -25.57 -19.04 -7.94
C ALA A 155 -26.34 -18.39 -9.11
N PRO A 156 -26.32 -18.98 -10.31
CA PRO A 156 -27.17 -18.51 -11.39
C PRO A 156 -28.63 -18.57 -10.93
N SER A 157 -29.28 -17.42 -10.87
CA SER A 157 -30.71 -17.31 -10.54
C SER A 157 -31.49 -18.31 -11.41
N PRO A 158 -32.28 -19.23 -10.82
CA PRO A 158 -33.11 -20.11 -11.63
C PRO A 158 -34.07 -19.23 -12.43
N ALA A 159 -33.93 -19.26 -13.76
CA ALA A 159 -34.84 -18.59 -14.66
C ALA A 159 -36.27 -18.95 -14.25
N ARG A 160 -37.08 -17.94 -13.91
CA ARG A 160 -38.50 -18.13 -13.59
C ARG A 160 -39.13 -18.92 -14.73
N SER A 161 -39.43 -20.20 -14.49
CA SER A 161 -40.25 -20.99 -15.38
C SER A 161 -41.64 -20.38 -15.32
N THR A 162 -41.96 -19.56 -16.31
CA THR A 162 -43.33 -19.07 -16.52
C THR A 162 -44.18 -20.30 -16.84
N GLN A 163 -44.84 -20.86 -15.81
CA GLN A 163 -45.97 -21.75 -16.01
C GLN A 163 -47.06 -20.92 -16.69
N ALA A 164 -47.12 -20.99 -18.02
CA ALA A 164 -48.33 -20.69 -18.74
C ALA A 164 -49.33 -21.80 -18.41
N GLN A 165 -50.18 -21.55 -17.40
CA GLN A 165 -51.36 -22.35 -17.14
C GLN A 165 -52.27 -22.29 -18.37
N GLN A 166 -52.48 -23.47 -18.97
CA GLN A 166 -53.61 -23.74 -19.84
C GLN A 166 -54.90 -23.49 -19.05
N LEU A 167 -55.77 -22.64 -19.57
CA LEU A 167 -57.24 -22.78 -19.56
C LEU A 167 -57.80 -22.03 -20.76
#